data_AF-J4DQ32-F1
#
_entry.id   AF-J4DQ32-F1
#
_cell.length_a   1.000
_cell.length_b   1.000
_cell.length_c   1.000
_cell.angle_alpha   90.00
_cell.angle_beta   90.00
_cell.angle_gamma   90.00
#
_symmetry.space_group_name_H-M   'P 1'
#
loop_
_entity.id
_entity.type
_entity.pdbx_description
1 polymer ?
#
loop_
_entity_poly.entity_id
_entity_poly.type
_entity_poly.pdbx_seq_one_letter_code
_entity_poly.pdbx_strand_id
1 'polypeptide(L)'
;MDRSVRFNSIIKYLKDYSVPQYRASQIFNSIYRNKISDFLSMYHLPAVLRHGLHSHFNESILSIKPISESKSDRAKKVLFENKDGSRIESVLLHFNTHKSVCISSQVGCSYSCSFCATGKIGLKRNLTLDEITDQVLYFQQQGHKIDSVSFMGMGEPLSNPNVFRSISVLTDKNYFGLSPRRINVSTVGILPGMNKLNKEHPHVNLAYSLHTPFADERNEMVPVNILYPFQDAYKIMDERIRKTGKRIWISYILIKGLTEQKSIMCRQKRFNRACQRASIDNKGTT
;
A
#
# COMPACT_ATOMS: atom_id res chain seq x y z
N MET A 1 20.50 2.76 -1.99
CA MET A 1 19.03 2.89 -1.91
C MET A 1 18.75 4.30 -1.45
N ASP A 2 18.17 5.13 -2.29
CA ASP A 2 17.75 6.48 -1.88
C ASP A 2 16.83 6.33 -0.65
N ARG A 3 17.04 7.14 0.38
CA ARG A 3 16.39 7.00 1.70
C ARG A 3 15.18 7.93 1.79
N SER A 4 14.32 7.76 2.80
CA SER A 4 13.13 8.60 2.95
C SER A 4 13.49 10.05 3.32
N VAL A 5 12.55 10.98 3.16
CA VAL A 5 12.76 12.40 3.50
C VAL A 5 13.08 12.54 4.98
N ARG A 6 12.33 11.83 5.85
CA ARG A 6 12.61 11.76 7.29
C ARG A 6 14.00 11.22 7.55
N PHE A 7 14.41 10.14 6.86
CA PHE A 7 15.75 9.59 7.06
C PHE A 7 16.83 10.61 6.74
N ASN A 8 16.76 11.23 5.57
CA ASN A 8 17.75 12.22 5.13
C ASN A 8 17.75 13.44 6.05
N SER A 9 16.58 13.88 6.51
CA SER A 9 16.45 15.01 7.43
C SER A 9 17.07 14.72 8.79
N ILE A 10 16.89 13.51 9.35
CA ILE A 10 17.53 13.12 10.61
C ILE A 10 19.04 13.06 10.45
N ILE A 11 19.56 12.45 9.38
CA ILE A 11 21.01 12.40 9.13
C ILE A 11 21.60 13.80 8.97
N LYS A 12 20.91 14.68 8.23
CA LYS A 12 21.32 16.08 8.06
C LYS A 12 21.34 16.80 9.41
N TYR A 13 20.28 16.70 10.21
CA TYR A 13 20.22 17.29 11.53
C TYR A 13 21.39 16.82 12.42
N LEU A 14 21.68 15.51 12.46
CA LEU A 14 22.80 15.01 13.25
C LEU A 14 24.13 15.60 12.81
N LYS A 15 24.34 15.78 11.50
CA LYS A 15 25.55 16.40 10.95
C LYS A 15 25.63 17.89 11.31
N ASP A 16 24.56 18.64 11.09
CA ASP A 16 24.51 20.10 11.27
C ASP A 16 24.74 20.50 12.75
N TYR A 17 24.39 19.62 13.69
CA TYR A 17 24.57 19.83 15.13
C TYR A 17 25.72 18.99 15.74
N SER A 18 26.63 18.45 14.91
CA SER A 18 27.80 17.68 15.34
C SER A 18 27.48 16.50 16.29
N VAL A 19 26.30 15.90 16.10
CA VAL A 19 25.86 14.72 16.85
C VAL A 19 26.42 13.46 16.19
N PRO A 20 27.01 12.52 16.96
CA PRO A 20 27.58 11.30 16.37
C PRO A 20 26.57 10.50 15.53
N GLN A 21 26.99 10.10 14.32
CA GLN A 21 26.11 9.47 13.33
C GLN A 21 25.48 8.14 13.81
N TYR A 22 26.13 7.42 14.73
CA TYR A 22 25.58 6.19 15.30
C TYR A 22 24.24 6.43 16.03
N ARG A 23 23.95 7.66 16.48
CA ARG A 23 22.67 8.02 17.10
C ARG A 23 21.49 7.87 16.16
N ALA A 24 21.71 7.91 14.84
CA ALA A 24 20.66 7.69 13.86
C ALA A 24 19.98 6.32 14.03
N SER A 25 20.76 5.26 14.27
CA SER A 25 20.20 3.91 14.44
C SER A 25 19.34 3.82 15.70
N GLN A 26 19.71 4.53 16.77
CA GLN A 26 18.93 4.61 18.02
C GLN A 26 17.61 5.34 17.80
N ILE A 27 17.63 6.46 17.06
CA ILE A 27 16.43 7.22 16.70
C ILE A 27 15.49 6.36 15.85
N PHE A 28 15.99 5.70 14.80
CA PHE A 28 15.15 4.83 13.97
C PHE A 28 14.63 3.60 14.71
N ASN A 29 15.43 2.99 15.58
CA ASN A 29 14.97 1.91 16.45
C ASN A 29 13.81 2.37 17.34
N SER A 30 13.95 3.56 17.94
CA SER A 30 12.90 4.19 18.75
C SER A 30 11.60 4.40 17.99
N ILE A 31 11.70 4.96 16.78
CA ILE A 31 10.53 5.22 15.91
C ILE A 31 9.88 3.90 15.50
N TYR A 32 10.65 2.98 14.91
CA TYR A 32 10.08 1.86 14.18
C TYR A 32 9.99 0.57 14.97
N ARG A 33 10.84 0.30 15.96
CA ARG A 33 10.70 -0.92 16.78
C ARG A 33 9.94 -0.62 18.07
N ASN A 34 10.32 0.44 18.77
CA ASN A 34 9.68 0.84 20.03
C ASN A 34 8.38 1.62 19.83
N LYS A 35 8.07 2.03 18.58
CA LYS A 35 6.83 2.75 18.23
C LYS A 35 6.66 4.03 19.05
N ILE A 36 7.77 4.72 19.33
CA ILE A 36 7.73 6.02 20.00
C ILE A 36 7.13 7.05 19.05
N SER A 37 6.19 7.85 19.55
CA SER A 37 5.49 8.92 18.82
C SER A 37 6.11 10.31 19.01
N ASP A 38 6.93 10.49 20.03
CA ASP A 38 7.57 11.77 20.36
C ASP A 38 9.07 11.61 20.69
N PHE A 39 9.91 12.45 20.08
CA PHE A 39 11.34 12.54 20.35
C PHE A 39 11.67 12.76 21.84
N LEU A 40 10.82 13.48 22.58
CA LEU A 40 11.05 13.69 24.02
C LEU A 40 10.96 12.39 24.82
N SER A 41 10.26 11.37 24.31
CA SER A 41 10.12 10.07 24.98
C SER A 41 11.32 9.12 24.75
N MET A 42 12.35 9.54 24.00
CA MET A 42 13.53 8.72 23.71
C MET A 42 14.61 8.81 24.81
N TYR A 43 14.28 8.45 26.06
CA TYR A 43 15.10 8.73 27.26
C TYR A 43 16.57 8.23 27.25
N HIS A 44 16.93 7.29 26.38
CA HIS A 44 18.30 6.84 26.17
C HIS A 44 19.16 7.84 25.34
N LEU A 45 18.54 8.88 24.80
CA LEU A 45 19.19 9.99 24.11
C LEU A 45 19.39 11.18 25.06
N PRO A 46 20.50 11.93 24.92
CA PRO A 46 20.74 13.15 25.70
C PRO A 46 19.56 14.14 25.61
N ALA A 47 19.25 14.83 26.70
CA ALA A 47 18.13 15.77 26.76
C ALA A 47 18.22 16.84 25.67
N VAL A 48 19.40 17.42 25.43
CA VAL A 48 19.66 18.41 24.38
C VAL A 48 19.28 17.88 22.99
N LEU A 49 19.63 16.62 22.70
CA LEU A 49 19.31 15.99 21.41
C LEU A 49 17.80 15.77 21.26
N ARG A 50 17.12 15.30 22.33
CA ARG A 50 15.66 15.07 22.31
C ARG A 50 14.90 16.37 22.02
N HIS A 51 15.19 17.44 22.75
CA HIS A 51 14.51 18.73 22.59
C HIS A 51 14.82 19.37 21.24
N GLY A 52 16.07 19.28 20.78
CA GLY A 52 16.45 19.80 19.47
C GLY A 52 15.76 19.08 18.30
N LEU A 53 15.68 17.74 18.35
CA LEU A 53 14.89 16.96 17.37
C LEU A 53 13.40 17.30 17.45
N HIS A 54 12.84 17.34 18.64
CA HIS A 54 11.42 17.68 18.84
C HIS A 54 11.07 19.03 18.21
N SER A 55 11.89 20.05 18.45
CA SER A 55 11.69 21.39 17.88
C SER A 55 11.91 21.42 16.37
N HIS A 56 12.94 20.76 15.85
CA HIS A 56 13.27 20.78 14.42
C HIS A 56 12.24 20.06 13.54
N PHE A 57 11.58 19.03 14.06
CA PHE A 57 10.61 18.22 13.32
C PHE A 57 9.14 18.63 13.57
N ASN A 58 8.91 19.86 14.04
CA ASN A 58 7.57 20.39 14.37
C ASN A 58 6.79 19.43 15.29
N GLU A 59 7.46 18.95 16.34
CA GLU A 59 6.86 18.17 17.43
C GLU A 59 6.25 16.82 17.02
N SER A 60 6.43 16.39 15.75
CA SER A 60 5.85 15.16 15.22
C SER A 60 6.87 14.32 14.48
N ILE A 61 6.88 13.02 14.78
CA ILE A 61 7.65 12.01 14.05
C ILE A 61 6.99 11.66 12.71
N LEU A 62 5.66 11.82 12.62
CA LEU A 62 4.87 11.50 11.44
C LEU A 62 4.86 12.67 10.46
N SER A 63 4.98 12.35 9.17
CA SER A 63 4.84 13.27 8.05
C SER A 63 3.39 13.65 7.74
N ILE A 64 2.42 12.95 8.34
CA ILE A 64 0.97 13.14 8.18
C ILE A 64 0.32 13.40 9.54
N LYS A 65 -0.72 14.23 9.56
CA LYS A 65 -1.44 14.60 10.78
C LYS A 65 -2.85 13.98 10.80
N PRO A 66 -3.25 13.21 11.83
CA PRO A 66 -4.64 12.79 11.97
C PRO A 66 -5.52 14.01 12.29
N ILE A 67 -6.58 14.24 11.51
CA ILE A 67 -7.51 15.36 11.70
C ILE A 67 -8.94 14.93 12.04
N SER A 68 -9.29 13.66 11.78
CA SER A 68 -10.58 13.09 12.17
C SER A 68 -10.46 11.58 12.29
N GLU A 69 -11.22 11.00 13.21
CA GLU A 69 -11.34 9.55 13.37
C GLU A 69 -12.81 9.13 13.44
N SER A 70 -13.12 7.96 12.91
CA SER A 70 -14.41 7.30 13.09
C SER A 70 -14.19 5.83 13.40
N LYS A 71 -15.01 5.26 14.29
CA LYS A 71 -14.86 3.88 14.75
C LYS A 71 -16.20 3.15 14.68
N SER A 72 -16.11 1.89 14.31
CA SER A 72 -17.14 0.86 14.39
C SER A 72 -16.53 -0.38 15.07
N ASP A 73 -17.35 -1.41 15.32
CA ASP A 73 -16.91 -2.65 15.97
C ASP A 73 -15.72 -3.31 15.28
N ARG A 74 -15.67 -3.26 13.94
CA ARG A 74 -14.65 -3.95 13.13
C ARG A 74 -13.73 -3.03 12.36
N ALA A 75 -13.93 -1.71 12.42
CA ALA A 75 -13.11 -0.77 11.66
C ALA A 75 -12.87 0.53 12.41
N LYS A 76 -11.64 1.04 12.34
CA LYS A 76 -11.28 2.41 12.72
C LYS A 76 -10.76 3.13 11.48
N LYS A 77 -11.45 4.15 11.02
CA LYS A 77 -11.07 4.98 9.87
C LYS A 77 -10.48 6.30 10.38
N VAL A 78 -9.36 6.70 9.77
CA VAL A 78 -8.63 7.92 10.11
C VAL A 78 -8.48 8.75 8.85
N LEU A 79 -8.82 10.03 8.95
CA LEU A 79 -8.55 11.04 7.96
C LEU A 79 -7.25 11.74 8.34
N PHE A 80 -6.26 11.68 7.45
CA PHE A 80 -5.00 12.37 7.60
C PHE A 80 -4.93 13.59 6.69
N GLU A 81 -4.26 14.62 7.17
CA GLU A 81 -3.87 15.79 6.41
C GLU A 81 -2.35 15.78 6.20
N ASN A 82 -1.93 15.92 4.95
CA ASN A 82 -0.54 16.05 4.55
C ASN A 82 -0.08 17.52 4.72
N LYS A 83 1.23 17.76 4.66
CA LYS A 83 1.81 19.12 4.79
C LYS A 83 1.32 20.13 3.76
N ASP A 84 0.87 19.67 2.59
CA ASP A 84 0.31 20.49 1.52
C ASP A 84 -1.22 20.72 1.65
N GLY A 85 -1.81 20.33 2.79
CA GLY A 85 -3.26 20.44 3.05
C GLY A 85 -4.11 19.40 2.32
N SER A 86 -3.50 18.52 1.52
CA SER A 86 -4.23 17.41 0.91
C SER A 86 -4.60 16.34 1.95
N ARG A 87 -5.68 15.60 1.68
CA ARG A 87 -6.22 14.63 2.64
C ARG A 87 -6.22 13.21 2.08
N ILE A 88 -5.90 12.26 2.94
CA ILE A 88 -5.93 10.83 2.65
C ILE A 88 -6.59 10.05 3.78
N GLU A 89 -7.06 8.85 3.46
CA GLU A 89 -7.72 7.99 4.43
C GLU A 89 -6.92 6.71 4.65
N SER A 90 -6.94 6.21 5.88
CA SER A 90 -6.51 4.86 6.21
C SER A 90 -7.52 4.20 7.12
N VAL A 91 -7.64 2.88 7.01
CA VAL A 91 -8.61 2.10 7.79
C VAL A 91 -7.93 0.93 8.45
N LEU A 92 -7.99 0.88 9.78
CA LEU A 92 -7.64 -0.29 10.57
C LEU A 92 -8.85 -1.22 10.65
N LEU A 93 -8.73 -2.41 10.10
CA LEU A 93 -9.73 -3.47 10.09
C LEU A 93 -9.39 -4.53 11.14
N HIS A 94 -10.39 -4.92 11.92
CA HIS A 94 -10.32 -5.96 12.93
C HIS A 94 -11.01 -7.22 12.40
N PHE A 95 -10.22 -8.23 12.07
CA PHE A 95 -10.70 -9.58 11.80
C PHE A 95 -10.57 -10.44 13.05
N ASN A 96 -11.31 -11.56 13.10
CA ASN A 96 -11.28 -12.48 14.23
C ASN A 96 -9.85 -13.01 14.54
N THR A 97 -9.00 -13.11 13.52
CA THR A 97 -7.67 -13.72 13.63
C THR A 97 -6.51 -12.74 13.54
N HIS A 98 -6.75 -11.51 13.07
CA HIS A 98 -5.68 -10.57 12.77
C HIS A 98 -6.20 -9.14 12.56
N LYS A 99 -5.30 -8.16 12.61
CA LYS A 99 -5.58 -6.76 12.25
C LYS A 99 -4.89 -6.39 10.95
N SER A 100 -5.63 -5.74 10.05
CA SER A 100 -5.11 -5.26 8.77
C SER A 100 -5.24 -3.75 8.67
N VAL A 101 -4.24 -3.06 8.13
CA VAL A 101 -4.35 -1.64 7.80
C VAL A 101 -4.48 -1.48 6.30
N CYS A 102 -5.57 -0.85 5.87
CA CYS A 102 -5.76 -0.38 4.52
C CYS A 102 -5.14 1.02 4.39
N ILE A 103 -4.17 1.17 3.50
CA ILE A 103 -3.41 2.40 3.30
C ILE A 103 -3.57 2.95 1.87
N SER A 104 -3.50 4.26 1.77
CA SER A 104 -3.50 5.03 0.53
C SER A 104 -2.11 5.11 -0.07
N SER A 105 -2.03 5.16 -1.40
CA SER A 105 -0.80 5.33 -2.18
C SER A 105 -0.74 6.68 -2.89
N GLN A 106 -1.86 7.34 -3.12
CA GLN A 106 -1.93 8.63 -3.81
C GLN A 106 -2.98 9.54 -3.16
N VAL A 107 -2.89 10.84 -3.45
CA VAL A 107 -3.97 11.79 -3.21
C VAL A 107 -4.86 11.81 -4.45
N GLY A 108 -6.02 11.16 -4.35
CA GLY A 108 -6.88 10.93 -5.51
C GLY A 108 -6.40 9.77 -6.39
N CYS A 109 -6.95 9.63 -7.59
CA CYS A 109 -6.58 8.56 -8.55
C CYS A 109 -6.90 8.98 -9.99
N SER A 110 -6.01 8.69 -10.94
CA SER A 110 -6.12 9.12 -12.34
C SER A 110 -6.95 8.19 -13.24
N TYR A 111 -7.31 7.00 -12.74
CA TYR A 111 -7.89 5.95 -13.58
C TYR A 111 -9.43 5.96 -13.64
N SER A 112 -10.07 6.91 -12.96
CA SER A 112 -11.49 7.26 -13.13
C SER A 112 -12.46 6.08 -13.17
N CYS A 113 -12.22 5.03 -12.37
CA CYS A 113 -13.14 3.88 -12.33
C CYS A 113 -14.53 4.35 -11.90
N SER A 114 -15.56 3.99 -12.66
CA SER A 114 -16.89 4.60 -12.56
C SER A 114 -17.56 4.43 -11.18
N PHE A 115 -17.22 3.34 -10.50
CA PHE A 115 -17.70 2.99 -9.15
C PHE A 115 -16.86 3.59 -8.02
N CYS A 116 -15.72 4.23 -8.32
CA CYS A 116 -14.76 4.68 -7.32
C CYS A 116 -14.89 6.18 -7.04
N ALA A 117 -15.25 6.54 -5.80
CA ALA A 117 -15.32 7.94 -5.37
C ALA A 117 -13.98 8.67 -5.56
N THR A 118 -12.86 8.01 -5.26
CA THR A 118 -11.51 8.55 -5.43
C THR A 118 -11.17 8.84 -6.90
N GLY A 119 -11.68 8.03 -7.83
CA GLY A 119 -11.50 8.26 -9.26
C GLY A 119 -12.15 9.55 -9.75
N LYS A 120 -13.29 9.94 -9.15
CA LYS A 120 -13.99 11.19 -9.50
C LYS A 120 -13.24 12.45 -9.07
N ILE A 121 -12.39 12.36 -8.04
CA ILE A 121 -11.57 13.48 -7.56
C ILE A 121 -10.42 13.79 -8.53
N GLY A 122 -10.00 12.81 -9.35
CA GLY A 122 -8.80 12.89 -10.17
C GLY A 122 -7.52 12.75 -9.36
N LEU A 123 -6.38 12.57 -10.03
CA LEU A 123 -5.06 12.49 -9.37
C LEU A 123 -4.54 13.89 -9.08
N LYS A 124 -4.19 14.15 -7.80
CA LYS A 124 -3.44 15.35 -7.42
C LYS A 124 -1.94 15.10 -7.41
N ARG A 125 -1.50 14.07 -6.68
CA ARG A 125 -0.09 13.66 -6.60
C ARG A 125 0.09 12.26 -6.01
N ASN A 126 1.29 11.74 -6.19
CA ASN A 126 1.78 10.58 -5.47
C ASN A 126 2.10 10.92 -4.01
N LEU A 127 1.84 9.98 -3.10
CA LEU A 127 2.36 10.06 -1.74
C LEU A 127 3.85 9.74 -1.71
N THR A 128 4.55 10.40 -0.80
CA THR A 128 5.96 10.12 -0.48
C THR A 128 6.09 8.80 0.28
N LEU A 129 7.32 8.31 0.38
CA LEU A 129 7.63 7.10 1.15
C LEU A 129 7.21 7.22 2.64
N ASP A 130 7.48 8.37 3.26
CA ASP A 130 7.11 8.61 4.65
C ASP A 130 5.57 8.69 4.79
N GLU A 131 4.88 9.43 3.92
CA GLU A 131 3.40 9.53 3.97
C GLU A 131 2.69 8.16 3.80
N ILE A 132 3.27 7.24 3.02
CA ILE A 132 2.74 5.87 2.88
C ILE A 132 2.97 5.07 4.16
N THR A 133 4.20 5.05 4.66
CA THR A 133 4.58 4.20 5.80
C THR A 133 4.05 4.73 7.14
N ASP A 134 3.86 6.05 7.25
CA ASP A 134 3.36 6.69 8.45
C ASP A 134 1.89 6.37 8.74
N GLN A 135 1.11 6.02 7.71
CA GLN A 135 -0.25 5.48 7.91
C GLN A 135 -0.21 4.20 8.75
N VAL A 136 0.78 3.33 8.56
CA VAL A 136 0.96 2.11 9.36
C VAL A 136 1.57 2.43 10.72
N LEU A 137 2.59 3.29 10.74
CA LEU A 137 3.29 3.67 11.97
C LEU A 137 2.34 4.34 12.97
N TYR A 138 1.41 5.18 12.50
CA TYR A 138 0.38 5.80 13.32
C TYR A 138 -0.38 4.76 14.15
N PHE A 139 -0.97 3.75 13.52
CA PHE A 139 -1.73 2.74 14.27
C PHE A 139 -0.84 1.93 15.22
N GLN A 140 0.43 1.68 14.88
CA GLN A 140 1.36 1.01 15.79
C GLN A 140 1.73 1.87 17.01
N GLN A 141 1.91 3.17 16.83
CA GLN A 141 2.12 4.13 17.91
C GLN A 141 0.88 4.27 18.81
N GLN A 142 -0.32 4.03 18.27
CA GLN A 142 -1.56 3.90 19.05
C GLN A 142 -1.71 2.53 19.75
N GLY A 143 -0.66 1.71 19.77
CA GLY A 143 -0.65 0.41 20.45
C GLY A 143 -1.29 -0.74 19.67
N HIS A 144 -1.64 -0.56 18.39
CA HIS A 144 -2.18 -1.65 17.59
C HIS A 144 -1.07 -2.54 17.02
N LYS A 145 -1.12 -3.83 17.34
CA LYS A 145 -0.35 -4.86 16.61
C LYS A 145 -0.95 -5.03 15.21
N ILE A 146 -0.20 -4.65 14.19
CA ILE A 146 -0.60 -4.75 12.78
C ILE A 146 -0.03 -6.02 12.18
N ASP A 147 -0.91 -6.92 11.74
CA ASP A 147 -0.52 -8.22 11.20
C ASP A 147 -0.41 -8.20 9.67
N SER A 148 -1.14 -7.32 8.99
CA SER A 148 -1.10 -7.16 7.53
C SER A 148 -1.35 -5.73 7.07
N VAL A 149 -0.86 -5.41 5.88
CA VAL A 149 -1.02 -4.10 5.23
C VAL A 149 -1.57 -4.33 3.83
N SER A 150 -2.57 -3.54 3.46
CA SER A 150 -3.24 -3.63 2.16
C SER A 150 -3.22 -2.27 1.46
N PHE A 151 -2.64 -2.21 0.27
CA PHE A 151 -2.69 -1.04 -0.61
C PHE A 151 -4.02 -1.05 -1.38
N MET A 152 -5.10 -0.71 -0.67
CA MET A 152 -6.47 -0.65 -1.19
C MET A 152 -7.18 0.64 -0.76
N GLY A 153 -6.44 1.62 -0.25
CA GLY A 153 -6.95 2.96 0.06
C GLY A 153 -7.07 3.81 -1.20
N MET A 154 -6.76 5.09 -1.08
CA MET A 154 -6.80 6.02 -2.20
C MET A 154 -5.60 5.84 -3.13
N GLY A 155 -5.85 5.78 -4.44
CA GLY A 155 -4.83 5.72 -5.49
C GLY A 155 -4.65 4.35 -6.15
N GLU A 156 -3.92 4.33 -7.27
CA GLU A 156 -3.42 3.11 -7.90
C GLU A 156 -1.98 2.85 -7.43
N PRO A 157 -1.74 1.82 -6.60
CA PRO A 157 -0.43 1.59 -5.99
C PRO A 157 0.69 1.40 -7.01
N LEU A 158 0.44 0.71 -8.13
CA LEU A 158 1.48 0.40 -9.11
C LEU A 158 1.87 1.59 -10.00
N SER A 159 1.16 2.72 -9.88
CA SER A 159 1.48 3.99 -10.54
C SER A 159 2.26 4.96 -9.64
N ASN A 160 2.45 4.63 -8.36
CA ASN A 160 3.32 5.39 -7.48
C ASN A 160 4.66 4.66 -7.25
N PRO A 161 5.80 5.19 -7.74
CA PRO A 161 7.11 4.55 -7.56
C PRO A 161 7.52 4.39 -6.08
N ASN A 162 6.98 5.22 -5.18
CA ASN A 162 7.25 5.13 -3.74
C ASN A 162 6.62 3.89 -3.10
N VAL A 163 5.62 3.25 -3.72
CA VAL A 163 5.01 2.02 -3.19
C VAL A 163 6.02 0.89 -3.13
N PHE A 164 6.83 0.67 -4.17
CA PHE A 164 7.88 -0.35 -4.18
C PHE A 164 8.87 -0.12 -3.02
N ARG A 165 9.33 1.12 -2.84
CA ARG A 165 10.20 1.50 -1.72
C ARG A 165 9.53 1.29 -0.36
N SER A 166 8.23 1.59 -0.25
CA SER A 166 7.47 1.38 0.98
C SER A 166 7.35 -0.11 1.33
N ILE A 167 7.21 -1.00 0.34
CA ILE A 167 7.22 -2.44 0.56
C ILE A 167 8.58 -2.88 1.14
N SER A 168 9.69 -2.38 0.61
CA SER A 168 11.02 -2.63 1.19
C SER A 168 11.10 -2.17 2.65
N VAL A 169 10.65 -0.95 2.97
CA VAL A 169 10.67 -0.42 4.35
C VAL A 169 9.75 -1.21 5.28
N LEU A 170 8.54 -1.57 4.82
CA LEU A 170 7.58 -2.35 5.59
C LEU A 170 8.08 -3.77 5.90
N THR A 171 8.94 -4.34 5.06
CA THR A 171 9.48 -5.70 5.22
C THR A 171 10.85 -5.77 5.90
N ASP A 172 11.55 -4.65 6.00
CA ASP A 172 12.87 -4.57 6.64
C ASP A 172 12.78 -4.77 8.16
N LYS A 173 13.55 -5.72 8.69
CA LYS A 173 13.63 -6.08 10.12
C LYS A 173 14.16 -4.96 11.01
N ASN A 174 14.86 -3.97 10.44
CA ASN A 174 15.33 -2.80 11.16
C ASN A 174 14.25 -1.71 11.27
N TYR A 175 13.18 -1.83 10.49
CA TYR A 175 12.04 -0.93 10.50
C TYR A 175 10.79 -1.68 10.98
N PHE A 176 9.85 -1.99 10.09
CA PHE A 176 8.55 -2.58 10.45
C PHE A 176 8.61 -4.10 10.61
N GLY A 177 9.49 -4.79 9.88
CA GLY A 177 9.70 -6.23 9.97
C GLY A 177 8.51 -7.11 9.57
N LEU A 178 7.59 -6.60 8.75
CA LEU A 178 6.45 -7.39 8.27
C LEU A 178 6.90 -8.47 7.29
N SER A 179 6.29 -9.65 7.37
CA SER A 179 6.49 -10.65 6.32
C SER A 179 5.96 -10.11 4.97
N PRO A 180 6.68 -10.27 3.85
CA PRO A 180 6.16 -9.90 2.53
C PRO A 180 4.80 -10.56 2.23
N ARG A 181 4.53 -11.76 2.77
CA ARG A 181 3.25 -12.48 2.64
C ARG A 181 2.07 -11.79 3.34
N ARG A 182 2.33 -10.77 4.15
CA ARG A 182 1.33 -9.97 4.87
C ARG A 182 1.09 -8.62 4.19
N ILE A 183 1.72 -8.37 3.04
CA ILE A 183 1.50 -7.16 2.25
C ILE A 183 0.64 -7.54 1.04
N ASN A 184 -0.51 -6.90 0.89
CA ASN A 184 -1.41 -7.05 -0.24
C ASN A 184 -1.36 -5.80 -1.11
N VAL A 185 -0.99 -5.95 -2.38
CA VAL A 185 -0.98 -4.87 -3.36
C VAL A 185 -2.13 -5.12 -4.33
N SER A 186 -3.10 -4.19 -4.37
CA SER A 186 -4.17 -4.21 -5.37
C SER A 186 -3.77 -3.36 -6.57
N THR A 187 -4.22 -3.74 -7.76
CA THR A 187 -4.04 -2.94 -8.98
C THR A 187 -5.21 -3.09 -9.94
N VAL A 188 -5.49 -2.03 -10.71
CA VAL A 188 -6.39 -2.06 -11.87
C VAL A 188 -5.74 -2.61 -13.14
N GLY A 189 -4.45 -2.96 -13.11
CA GLY A 189 -3.76 -3.63 -14.21
C GLY A 189 -2.72 -2.79 -14.93
N ILE A 190 -1.89 -2.06 -14.18
CA ILE A 190 -0.80 -1.26 -14.75
C ILE A 190 0.36 -2.19 -15.13
N LEU A 191 0.41 -2.61 -16.40
CA LEU A 191 1.34 -3.66 -16.87
C LEU A 191 2.80 -3.40 -16.49
N PRO A 192 3.37 -2.19 -16.70
CA PRO A 192 4.75 -1.91 -16.30
C PRO A 192 4.96 -2.04 -14.79
N GLY A 193 4.00 -1.57 -14.00
CA GLY A 193 4.03 -1.67 -12.55
C GLY A 193 3.89 -3.11 -12.04
N MET A 194 3.07 -3.93 -12.70
CA MET A 194 2.94 -5.36 -12.39
C MET A 194 4.25 -6.11 -12.66
N ASN A 195 4.89 -5.86 -13.81
CA ASN A 195 6.20 -6.42 -14.14
C ASN A 195 7.27 -6.01 -13.12
N LYS A 196 7.29 -4.73 -12.73
CA LYS A 196 8.19 -4.23 -11.70
C LYS A 196 7.94 -4.92 -10.35
N LEU A 197 6.66 -5.09 -9.95
CA LEU A 197 6.30 -5.78 -8.70
C LEU A 197 6.73 -7.25 -8.72
N ASN A 198 6.58 -7.93 -9.86
CA ASN A 198 7.04 -9.30 -10.04
C ASN A 198 8.56 -9.44 -9.89
N LYS A 199 9.32 -8.46 -10.40
CA LYS A 199 10.78 -8.44 -10.33
C LYS A 199 11.29 -8.09 -8.93
N GLU A 200 10.80 -7.00 -8.34
CA GLU A 200 11.36 -6.45 -7.09
C GLU A 200 10.74 -7.08 -5.84
N HIS A 201 9.47 -7.49 -5.91
CA HIS A 201 8.71 -8.01 -4.76
C HIS A 201 7.89 -9.26 -5.13
N PRO A 202 8.53 -10.36 -5.58
CA PRO A 202 7.84 -11.59 -5.98
C PRO A 202 7.03 -12.25 -4.84
N HIS A 203 7.30 -11.86 -3.59
CA HIS A 203 6.70 -12.48 -2.42
C HIS A 203 5.58 -11.67 -1.75
N VAL A 204 5.20 -10.49 -2.25
CA VAL A 204 3.94 -9.86 -1.80
C VAL A 204 2.72 -10.53 -2.41
N ASN A 205 1.54 -10.33 -1.81
CA ASN A 205 0.30 -10.79 -2.41
C ASN A 205 -0.17 -9.77 -3.46
N LEU A 206 -0.62 -10.27 -4.60
CA LEU A 206 -1.19 -9.44 -5.66
C LEU A 206 -2.71 -9.67 -5.69
N ALA A 207 -3.45 -8.57 -5.74
CA ALA A 207 -4.87 -8.55 -6.03
C ALA A 207 -5.11 -7.77 -7.33
N TYR A 208 -5.89 -8.34 -8.25
CA TYR A 208 -6.21 -7.74 -9.54
C TYR A 208 -7.69 -7.34 -9.59
N SER A 209 -7.92 -6.06 -9.81
CA SER A 209 -9.24 -5.44 -9.85
C SER A 209 -9.86 -5.60 -11.24
N LEU A 210 -10.52 -6.75 -11.46
CA LEU A 210 -11.11 -7.12 -12.75
C LEU A 210 -12.47 -6.46 -12.97
N HIS A 211 -13.40 -6.70 -12.03
CA HIS A 211 -14.80 -6.25 -12.02
C HIS A 211 -15.73 -6.74 -13.14
N THR A 212 -15.23 -7.14 -14.31
CA THR A 212 -16.00 -7.81 -15.37
C THR A 212 -15.08 -8.61 -16.29
N PRO A 213 -15.47 -9.82 -16.75
CA PRO A 213 -14.69 -10.59 -17.72
C PRO A 213 -14.88 -10.13 -19.18
N PHE A 214 -15.71 -9.10 -19.43
CA PHE A 214 -16.00 -8.60 -20.77
C PHE A 214 -15.22 -7.31 -21.04
N ALA A 215 -14.52 -7.25 -22.17
CA ALA A 215 -13.63 -6.14 -22.49
C ALA A 215 -14.38 -4.81 -22.62
N ASP A 216 -15.52 -4.79 -23.31
CA ASP A 216 -16.30 -3.58 -23.53
C ASP A 216 -16.86 -3.02 -22.23
N GLU A 217 -17.45 -3.86 -21.39
CA GLU A 217 -17.90 -3.47 -20.04
C GLU A 217 -16.73 -2.97 -19.18
N ARG A 218 -15.55 -3.61 -19.31
CA ARG A 218 -14.37 -3.20 -18.54
C ARG A 218 -13.82 -1.86 -19.02
N ASN A 219 -13.90 -1.56 -20.32
CA ASN A 219 -13.50 -0.26 -20.88
C ASN A 219 -14.34 0.87 -20.27
N GLU A 220 -15.62 0.63 -19.98
CA GLU A 220 -16.49 1.60 -19.33
C GLU A 220 -16.23 1.69 -17.81
N MET A 221 -16.15 0.54 -17.12
CA MET A 221 -16.03 0.50 -15.66
C MET A 221 -14.63 0.86 -15.15
N VAL A 222 -13.60 0.43 -15.87
CA VAL A 222 -12.18 0.57 -15.53
C VAL A 222 -11.43 1.03 -16.79
N PRO A 223 -11.50 2.32 -17.15
CA PRO A 223 -11.02 2.83 -18.45
C PRO A 223 -9.57 2.51 -18.81
N VAL A 224 -8.73 2.23 -17.81
CA VAL A 224 -7.36 1.75 -18.04
C VAL A 224 -7.30 0.50 -18.92
N ASN A 225 -8.38 -0.28 -19.02
CA ASN A 225 -8.45 -1.47 -19.86
C ASN A 225 -8.22 -1.17 -21.35
N ILE A 226 -8.55 0.05 -21.80
CA ILE A 226 -8.33 0.49 -23.17
C ILE A 226 -6.82 0.57 -23.47
N LEU A 227 -6.05 1.07 -22.51
CA LEU A 227 -4.59 1.18 -22.61
C LEU A 227 -3.89 -0.14 -22.28
N TYR A 228 -4.41 -0.86 -21.29
CA TYR A 228 -3.87 -2.10 -20.75
C TYR A 228 -4.97 -3.17 -20.68
N PRO A 229 -5.23 -3.87 -21.80
CA PRO A 229 -6.22 -4.93 -21.84
C PRO A 229 -5.96 -6.00 -20.77
N PHE A 230 -7.00 -6.42 -20.07
CA PHE A 230 -6.87 -7.37 -18.95
C PHE A 230 -6.24 -8.71 -19.36
N GLN A 231 -6.37 -9.10 -20.64
CA GLN A 231 -5.74 -10.30 -21.19
C GLN A 231 -4.21 -10.24 -21.11
N ASP A 232 -3.61 -9.05 -21.25
CA ASP A 232 -2.17 -8.89 -21.10
C ASP A 232 -1.76 -8.89 -19.63
N ALA A 233 -2.59 -8.36 -18.74
CA ALA A 233 -2.39 -8.51 -17.31
C ALA A 233 -2.42 -10.00 -16.90
N TYR A 234 -3.25 -10.83 -17.54
CA TYR A 234 -3.29 -12.28 -17.29
C TYR A 234 -1.99 -12.97 -17.63
N LYS A 235 -1.34 -12.63 -18.74
CA LYS A 235 -0.02 -13.18 -19.09
C LYS A 235 1.00 -12.91 -17.97
N ILE A 236 1.05 -11.68 -17.46
CA ILE A 236 1.94 -11.28 -16.36
C ILE A 236 1.59 -12.03 -15.06
N MET A 237 0.30 -12.24 -14.80
CA MET A 237 -0.17 -12.97 -13.62
C MET A 237 0.16 -14.47 -13.69
N ASP A 238 -0.04 -15.10 -14.85
CA ASP A 238 0.32 -16.51 -15.09
C ASP A 238 1.82 -16.72 -14.93
N GLU A 239 2.65 -15.81 -15.45
CA GLU A 239 4.10 -15.84 -15.24
C GLU A 239 4.46 -15.73 -13.75
N ARG A 240 3.79 -14.83 -13.01
CA ARG A 240 4.01 -14.70 -11.55
C ARG A 240 3.64 -16.01 -10.84
N ILE A 241 2.51 -16.62 -11.18
CA ILE A 241 2.06 -17.89 -10.59
C ILE A 241 3.09 -18.99 -10.87
N ARG A 242 3.53 -19.14 -12.13
CA ARG A 242 4.55 -20.14 -12.52
C ARG A 242 5.87 -19.94 -11.77
N LYS A 243 6.34 -18.70 -11.63
CA LYS A 243 7.62 -18.38 -10.96
C LYS A 243 7.56 -18.52 -9.44
N THR A 244 6.43 -18.21 -8.81
CA THR A 244 6.34 -18.05 -7.35
C THR A 244 5.49 -19.11 -6.65
N GLY A 245 4.66 -19.84 -7.40
CA GLY A 245 3.64 -20.76 -6.85
C GLY A 245 2.53 -20.06 -6.08
N LYS A 246 2.48 -18.72 -6.06
CA LYS A 246 1.53 -17.96 -5.25
C LYS A 246 0.22 -17.75 -5.99
N ARG A 247 -0.88 -17.83 -5.23
CA ARG A 247 -2.21 -17.44 -5.71
C ARG A 247 -2.28 -15.93 -5.91
N ILE A 248 -3.10 -15.53 -6.86
CA ILE A 248 -3.47 -14.14 -7.10
C ILE A 248 -4.96 -13.99 -6.81
N TRP A 249 -5.31 -12.90 -6.15
CA TRP A 249 -6.69 -12.60 -5.82
C TRP A 249 -7.33 -11.81 -6.96
N ILE A 250 -8.49 -12.25 -7.44
CA ILE A 250 -9.26 -11.49 -8.42
C ILE A 250 -10.38 -10.77 -7.66
N SER A 251 -10.36 -9.45 -7.69
CA SER A 251 -11.37 -8.60 -7.07
C SER A 251 -12.50 -8.32 -8.06
N TYR A 252 -13.72 -8.48 -7.57
CA TYR A 252 -14.95 -8.29 -8.32
C TYR A 252 -15.92 -7.49 -7.45
N ILE A 253 -16.48 -6.40 -7.98
CA ILE A 253 -17.49 -5.63 -7.28
C ILE A 253 -18.83 -6.04 -7.87
N LEU A 254 -19.78 -6.40 -7.00
CA LEU A 254 -21.15 -6.68 -7.38
C LEU A 254 -21.94 -5.38 -7.30
N ILE A 255 -22.30 -4.84 -8.46
CA ILE A 255 -23.12 -3.64 -8.61
C ILE A 255 -24.45 -4.09 -9.20
N LYS A 256 -25.53 -3.79 -8.47
CA LYS A 256 -26.89 -4.15 -8.87
C LYS A 256 -27.21 -3.62 -10.27
N GLY A 257 -27.67 -4.51 -11.14
CA GLY A 257 -28.02 -4.17 -12.53
C GLY A 257 -26.84 -4.11 -13.53
N LEU A 258 -25.58 -4.11 -13.06
CA LEU A 258 -24.40 -4.09 -13.93
C LEU A 258 -23.64 -5.42 -13.87
N THR A 259 -23.20 -5.85 -12.69
CA THR A 259 -22.33 -7.02 -12.53
C THR A 259 -22.97 -8.16 -11.70
N GLU A 260 -24.24 -8.00 -11.29
CA GLU A 260 -24.97 -8.97 -10.44
C GLU A 260 -25.69 -10.08 -11.24
N GLN A 261 -25.75 -10.00 -12.57
CA GLN A 261 -26.50 -10.98 -13.36
C GLN A 261 -25.92 -12.40 -13.24
N LYS A 262 -26.79 -13.40 -12.99
CA LYS A 262 -26.43 -14.83 -12.88
C LYS A 262 -25.62 -15.35 -14.08
N SER A 263 -25.88 -14.81 -15.27
CA SER A 263 -25.17 -15.12 -16.52
C SER A 263 -23.68 -14.76 -16.43
N ILE A 264 -23.36 -13.57 -15.91
CA ILE A 264 -22.01 -13.06 -15.72
C ILE A 264 -21.26 -13.93 -14.70
N MET A 265 -21.92 -14.30 -13.60
CA MET A 265 -21.32 -15.16 -12.57
C MET A 265 -21.07 -16.60 -13.05
N CYS A 266 -21.97 -17.17 -13.86
CA CYS A 266 -21.76 -18.47 -14.51
C CYS A 266 -20.64 -18.45 -15.55
N ARG A 267 -20.55 -17.38 -16.35
CA ARG A 267 -19.47 -17.18 -17.32
C ARG A 267 -18.13 -16.92 -16.61
N GLN A 268 -18.11 -16.22 -15.49
CA GLN A 268 -16.92 -16.07 -14.64
C GLN A 268 -16.43 -17.41 -14.09
N LYS A 269 -17.32 -18.29 -13.63
CA LYS A 269 -16.93 -19.64 -13.19
C LYS A 269 -16.30 -20.44 -14.32
N ARG A 270 -16.84 -20.32 -15.55
CA ARG A 270 -16.24 -20.94 -16.74
C ARG A 270 -14.89 -20.29 -17.09
N PHE A 271 -14.79 -18.97 -17.00
CA PHE A 271 -13.56 -18.20 -17.23
C PHE A 271 -12.45 -18.60 -16.25
N ASN A 272 -12.74 -18.63 -14.96
CA ASN A 272 -11.80 -19.08 -13.93
C ASN A 272 -11.35 -20.53 -14.13
N ARG A 273 -12.26 -21.42 -14.54
CA ARG A 273 -11.93 -22.82 -14.88
C ARG A 273 -11.06 -22.90 -16.14
N ALA A 274 -11.29 -22.04 -17.14
CA ALA A 274 -10.47 -21.97 -18.34
C ALA A 274 -9.05 -21.46 -18.03
N CYS A 275 -8.90 -20.43 -17.19
CA CYS A 275 -7.58 -19.99 -16.71
C CYS A 275 -6.86 -21.06 -15.88
N GLN A 276 -7.58 -21.79 -15.03
CA GLN A 276 -7.01 -22.92 -14.29
C GLN A 276 -6.58 -24.07 -15.21
N ARG A 277 -7.34 -24.37 -16.28
CA ARG A 277 -6.99 -25.40 -17.28
C ARG A 277 -5.84 -24.98 -18.19
N ALA A 278 -5.84 -23.74 -18.69
CA ALA A 278 -4.74 -23.20 -19.50
C ALA A 278 -3.40 -23.14 -18.72
N SER A 279 -3.45 -23.01 -17.40
CA SER A 279 -2.27 -23.12 -16.52
C SER A 279 -1.76 -24.56 -16.36
N ILE A 280 -2.60 -25.57 -16.62
CA ILE A 280 -2.27 -27.00 -16.54
C ILE A 280 -1.81 -27.52 -17.92
N ASP A 281 -2.41 -27.04 -19.01
CA ASP A 281 -2.11 -27.50 -20.37
C ASP A 281 -0.77 -26.99 -20.92
N ASN A 282 -0.12 -26.01 -20.27
CA ASN A 282 1.25 -25.55 -20.62
C ASN A 282 2.38 -26.33 -19.90
N LYS A 283 2.07 -27.48 -19.27
CA LYS A 283 3.06 -28.46 -18.82
C LYS A 283 3.06 -29.66 -19.78
N GLY A 284 3.59 -29.47 -20.99
CA GLY A 284 3.78 -30.58 -21.91
C GLY A 284 3.82 -30.15 -23.36
N THR A 285 4.96 -29.66 -23.82
CA THR A 285 5.55 -30.01 -25.12
C THR A 285 6.94 -29.35 -25.22
N THR A 286 7.95 -30.22 -25.30
CA THR A 286 9.41 -30.03 -25.40
C THR A 286 10.15 -29.37 -24.23
#